data_AF-A0A0T7SBQ9-F1
#
_entry.id   AF-A0A0T7SBQ9-F1
#
_cell.length_a   1.000
_cell.length_b   1.000
_cell.length_c   1.000
_cell.angle_alpha   90.00
_cell.angle_beta   90.00
_cell.angle_gamma   90.00
#
_symmetry.space_group_name_H-M   'P 1'
#
loop_
_entity.id
_entity.type
_entity.pdbx_description
1 polymer ?
#
loop_
_entity_poly.entity_id
_entity_poly.type
_entity_poly.pdbx_seq_one_letter_code
_entity_poly.pdbx_strand_id
1 'polypeptide(L)'
;MPTWKISSYRFYFHSGEPLKKHKPAHIHVRGLPHGKIQFWLEKTDAKSKNEVKVKKIKGRVSEEEQNEVKKLVVKNKDLFLAKWKKYQAQAGK
;
A
#
# COMPACT_ATOMS: atom_id res chain seq x y z
N MET A 1 14.26 5.61 -1.44
CA MET A 1 12.99 4.94 -1.07
C MET A 1 12.88 3.61 -1.80
N PRO A 2 12.68 2.48 -1.11
CA PRO A 2 12.49 1.20 -1.78
C PRO A 2 11.18 1.21 -2.56
N THR A 3 11.26 0.92 -3.86
CA THR A 3 10.10 0.76 -4.75
C THR A 3 10.04 -0.70 -5.22
N TRP A 4 8.86 -1.31 -5.22
CA TRP A 4 8.62 -2.67 -5.72
C TRP A 4 7.82 -2.61 -7.01
N LYS A 5 8.37 -3.14 -8.10
CA LYS A 5 7.62 -3.30 -9.34
C LYS A 5 6.85 -4.62 -9.27
N ILE A 6 5.53 -4.55 -9.36
CA ILE A 6 4.65 -5.72 -9.50
C ILE A 6 3.80 -5.47 -10.74
N SER A 7 3.96 -6.32 -11.76
CA SER A 7 3.43 -6.07 -13.10
C SER A 7 3.94 -4.72 -13.66
N SER A 8 3.08 -3.92 -14.28
CA SER A 8 3.38 -2.58 -14.78
C SER A 8 3.41 -1.51 -13.69
N TYR A 9 2.97 -1.82 -12.46
CA TYR A 9 2.82 -0.88 -11.37
C TYR A 9 4.03 -0.87 -10.43
N ARG A 10 4.39 0.31 -9.92
CA ARG A 10 5.42 0.49 -8.90
C ARG A 10 4.79 0.87 -7.57
N PHE A 11 4.97 0.01 -6.57
CA PHE A 11 4.49 0.18 -5.21
C PHE A 11 5.60 0.72 -4.31
N TYR A 12 5.29 1.60 -3.38
CA TYR A 12 6.28 2.15 -2.44
C TYR A 12 5.63 2.64 -1.15
N PHE A 13 6.42 2.74 -0.08
CA PHE A 13 6.05 3.44 1.15
C PHE A 13 6.67 4.83 1.14
N HIS A 14 5.91 5.86 1.52
CA HIS A 14 6.41 7.23 1.49
C HIS A 14 7.34 7.54 2.69
N SER A 15 8.60 7.89 2.43
CA SER A 15 9.55 8.42 3.43
C SER A 15 9.12 9.80 3.87
N GLY A 16 8.92 9.97 5.17
CA GLY A 16 8.41 11.19 5.79
C GLY A 16 6.92 11.16 6.17
N GLU A 17 6.16 10.11 5.84
CA GLU A 17 4.83 9.98 6.44
C GLU A 17 4.94 9.58 7.92
N PRO A 18 4.19 10.23 8.83
CA PRO A 18 4.26 9.91 10.25
C PRO A 18 3.77 8.49 10.48
N LEU A 19 4.72 7.59 10.73
CA LEU A 19 4.54 6.20 11.11
C LEU A 19 4.02 6.14 12.56
N LYS A 20 2.80 6.63 12.78
CA LYS A 20 2.14 6.48 14.06
C LYS A 20 1.96 4.98 14.31
N LYS A 21 2.29 4.50 15.53
CA LYS A 21 2.17 3.08 15.94
C LYS A 21 0.83 2.42 15.57
N HIS A 22 -0.24 3.20 15.50
CA HIS A 22 -1.60 2.74 15.20
C HIS A 22 -2.05 2.98 13.76
N LYS A 23 -1.18 3.46 12.86
CA LYS A 23 -1.54 3.64 11.45
C LYS A 23 -1.32 2.36 10.66
N PRO A 24 -2.29 1.95 9.81
CA PRO A 24 -2.14 0.81 8.93
C PRO A 24 -1.09 1.06 7.83
N ALA A 25 -0.66 -0.01 7.16
CA ALA A 25 0.37 0.10 6.13
C ALA A 25 -0.14 0.89 4.93
N HIS A 26 0.47 2.05 4.67
CA HIS A 26 0.03 2.97 3.61
C HIS A 26 0.86 2.77 2.33
N ILE A 27 0.33 2.00 1.38
CA ILE A 27 0.99 1.68 0.12
C ILE A 27 0.61 2.73 -0.93
N HIS A 28 1.62 3.31 -1.56
CA HIS A 28 1.45 4.22 -2.70
C HIS A 28 1.76 3.49 -3.99
N VAL A 29 1.01 3.78 -5.05
CA VAL A 29 1.18 3.18 -6.38
C VAL A 29 1.50 4.25 -7.40
N ARG A 30 2.60 4.06 -8.15
CA ARG A 30 3.09 4.88 -9.26
C ARG A 30 3.09 4.05 -10.55
N GLY A 31 2.91 4.69 -11.69
CA GLY A 31 2.81 4.02 -13.00
C GLY A 31 1.46 4.18 -13.68
N LEU A 32 0.54 4.92 -13.05
CA LEU A 32 -0.71 5.35 -13.67
C LEU A 32 -0.44 6.67 -14.41
N PRO A 33 -0.71 6.78 -15.72
CA PRO A 33 -0.35 7.96 -16.51
C PRO A 33 -1.01 9.25 -16.01
N HIS A 34 -2.17 9.16 -15.35
CA HIS A 34 -2.95 10.31 -14.92
C HIS A 34 -3.32 10.31 -13.42
N GLY A 35 -2.64 9.52 -12.58
CA GLY A 35 -3.01 9.44 -11.16
C GLY A 35 -2.06 8.71 -10.23
N LYS A 36 -2.48 8.64 -8.97
CA LYS A 36 -1.86 7.92 -7.86
C LYS A 36 -2.97 7.25 -7.06
N ILE A 37 -2.78 5.99 -6.71
CA ILE A 37 -3.69 5.28 -5.81
C ILE A 37 -2.96 5.00 -4.50
N GLN A 38 -3.71 5.11 -3.41
CA GLN A 38 -3.25 4.88 -2.06
C GLN A 38 -4.12 3.81 -1.38
N PHE A 39 -3.46 2.77 -0.85
CA PHE A 39 -4.09 1.64 -0.17
C PHE A 39 -3.61 1.54 1.26
N TRP A 40 -4.52 1.15 2.15
CA TRP A 40 -4.26 0.94 3.57
C TRP A 40 -4.48 -0.55 3.86
N LEU A 41 -3.44 -1.22 4.38
CA LEU A 41 -3.58 -2.58 4.93
C LEU A 41 -3.96 -2.48 6.40
N GLU A 42 -5.25 -2.60 6.67
CA GLU A 42 -5.80 -2.58 8.02
C GLU A 42 -5.89 -4.00 8.59
N LYS A 43 -5.57 -4.13 9.87
CA LYS A 43 -5.88 -5.35 10.62
C LYS A 43 -7.34 -5.24 11.06
N THR A 44 -8.21 -6.13 10.60
CA THR A 44 -9.52 -6.32 11.22
C THR A 44 -9.38 -7.30 12.39
N ASP A 45 -10.23 -7.10 13.40
CA ASP A 45 -10.06 -7.50 14.80
C ASP A 45 -9.65 -8.97 15.08
N ALA A 46 -8.94 -9.13 16.22
CA ALA A 46 -8.45 -10.29 16.99
C ALA A 46 -8.11 -11.67 16.35
N LYS A 47 -8.61 -12.06 15.17
CA LYS A 47 -8.49 -13.41 14.59
C LYS A 47 -7.88 -13.47 13.17
N SER A 48 -6.91 -12.61 12.87
CA SER A 48 -5.94 -12.82 11.76
C SER A 48 -6.43 -12.59 10.33
N LYS A 49 -7.26 -11.57 10.04
CA LYS A 49 -7.45 -11.12 8.66
C LYS A 49 -6.94 -9.69 8.47
N ASN A 50 -5.87 -9.55 7.69
CA ASN A 50 -5.45 -8.26 7.16
C ASN A 50 -6.36 -7.96 5.96
N GLU A 51 -7.12 -6.87 6.05
CA GLU A 51 -8.02 -6.40 5.01
C GLU A 51 -7.37 -5.24 4.25
N VAL A 52 -7.52 -5.24 2.92
CA VAL A 52 -6.99 -4.18 2.06
C VAL A 52 -8.10 -3.17 1.80
N LYS A 53 -8.00 -1.97 2.38
CA LYS A 53 -8.95 -0.88 2.14
C LYS A 53 -8.32 0.18 1.23
N VAL A 54 -9.08 0.56 0.20
CA VAL A 54 -8.71 1.69 -0.67
C VAL A 54 -9.18 2.96 0.03
N LYS A 55 -8.25 3.83 0.42
CA LYS A 55 -8.61 5.04 1.17
C LYS A 55 -8.67 6.27 0.27
N LYS A 56 -7.75 6.37 -0.69
CA LYS A 56 -7.63 7.59 -1.50
C LYS A 56 -7.14 7.27 -2.89
N ILE A 57 -7.88 7.77 -3.88
CA ILE A 57 -7.49 7.78 -5.28
C ILE A 57 -7.33 9.25 -5.64
N LYS A 58 -6.17 9.62 -6.18
CA LYS A 58 -5.89 10.99 -6.61
C LYS A 58 -5.49 10.98 -8.08
N GLY A 59 -6.32 11.56 -8.94
CA GLY A 59 -6.12 11.60 -10.40
C GLY A 59 -7.23 10.87 -11.15
N ARG A 60 -7.10 10.79 -12.48
CA ARG A 60 -8.00 10.03 -13.35
C ARG A 60 -7.48 8.60 -13.43
N VAL A 61 -7.97 7.76 -12.52
CA VAL A 61 -7.68 6.33 -12.49
C VAL A 61 -9.00 5.61 -12.75
N SER A 62 -9.05 4.78 -13.78
CA SER A 62 -10.27 4.04 -14.13
C SER A 62 -10.63 3.01 -13.06
N GLU A 63 -11.90 2.66 -12.93
CA GLU A 63 -12.34 1.62 -11.98
C GLU A 63 -11.65 0.27 -12.24
N GLU A 64 -11.37 -0.05 -13.51
CA GLU A 64 -10.59 -1.23 -13.89
C GLU A 64 -9.19 -1.22 -13.28
N GLU A 65 -8.43 -0.14 -13.46
CA GLU A 65 -7.09 0.02 -12.88
C GLU A 65 -7.15 -0.06 -11.34
N GLN A 66 -8.17 0.54 -10.72
CA GLN A 66 -8.35 0.45 -9.26
C GLN A 66 -8.57 -0.99 -8.82
N ASN A 67 -9.40 -1.75 -9.53
CA ASN A 67 -9.70 -3.14 -9.20
C ASN A 67 -8.49 -4.06 -9.46
N GLU A 68 -7.76 -3.84 -10.55
CA GLU A 68 -6.50 -4.53 -10.84
C GLU A 68 -5.48 -4.31 -9.73
N VAL A 69 -5.22 -3.04 -9.38
CA VAL A 69 -4.25 -2.71 -8.35
C VAL A 69 -4.70 -3.23 -6.99
N LYS A 70 -6.01 -3.18 -6.66
CA LYS A 70 -6.56 -3.80 -5.45
C LYS A 70 -6.29 -5.30 -5.42
N LYS A 71 -6.52 -6.03 -6.52
CA LYS A 71 -6.22 -7.46 -6.63
C LYS A 71 -4.73 -7.72 -6.43
N LEU A 72 -3.84 -6.91 -6.99
CA LEU A 72 -2.39 -7.03 -6.80
C LEU A 72 -1.98 -6.82 -5.34
N VAL A 73 -2.56 -5.82 -4.66
CA VAL A 73 -2.28 -5.56 -3.24
C VAL A 73 -2.79 -6.70 -2.35
N VAL A 74 -3.98 -7.23 -2.62
CA VAL A 74 -4.53 -8.38 -1.89
C VAL A 74 -3.69 -9.64 -2.11
N LYS A 75 -3.32 -9.93 -3.36
CA LYS A 75 -2.50 -11.10 -3.73
C LYS A 75 -1.11 -11.05 -3.10
N ASN A 76 -0.53 -9.86 -2.96
CA ASN A 76 0.81 -9.66 -2.41
C ASN A 76 0.80 -9.05 -0.99
N LYS A 77 -0.31 -9.18 -0.26
CA LYS A 77 -0.49 -8.57 1.07
C LYS A 77 0.64 -8.91 2.04
N ASP A 78 1.09 -10.16 2.05
CA ASP A 78 2.13 -10.65 2.95
C ASP A 78 3.48 -10.00 2.67
N LEU A 79 3.82 -9.80 1.39
CA LEU A 79 4.99 -9.05 0.97
C LEU A 79 4.92 -7.61 1.47
N PHE A 80 3.79 -6.92 1.26
CA PHE A 80 3.62 -5.54 1.69
C PHE A 80 3.68 -5.39 3.22
N LEU A 81 3.08 -6.32 3.97
CA LEU A 81 3.15 -6.31 5.43
C LEU A 81 4.57 -6.57 5.95
N ALA A 82 5.29 -7.52 5.37
CA ALA A 82 6.68 -7.79 5.74
C ALA A 82 7.56 -6.57 5.45
N LYS A 83 7.37 -5.92 4.29
CA LYS A 83 8.07 -4.68 3.93
C LYS A 83 7.68 -3.52 4.84
N TRP A 84 6.41 -3.40 5.22
CA TRP A 84 5.93 -2.39 6.16
C TRP A 84 6.56 -2.55 7.54
N LYS A 85 6.60 -3.78 8.08
CA LYS A 85 7.29 -4.06 9.36
C LYS A 85 8.77 -3.66 9.29
N LYS A 86 9.47 -4.01 8.21
CA LYS A 86 10.87 -3.59 7.99
C LYS A 86 11.00 -2.07 7.91
N TYR A 87 10.06 -1.41 7.24
CA TYR A 87 10.04 0.03 7.09
C TYR A 87 9.79 0.75 8.42
N GLN A 88 8.84 0.28 9.24
CA GLN A 88 8.61 0.76 10.60
C GLN A 88 9.85 0.58 11.49
N ALA A 89 10.55 -0.56 11.39
CA ALA A 89 11.76 -0.82 12.14
C ALA A 89 12.93 0.11 11.73
N GLN A 90 13.01 0.54 10.47
CA GLN A 90 14.05 1.45 9.99
C GLN A 90 13.77 2.91 10.31
N ALA A 91 12.50 3.33 10.27
CA ALA A 91 12.12 4.73 10.50
C ALA A 91 11.81 5.06 11.97
N GLY A 92 11.94 4.08 12.87
CA GLY A 92 11.88 4.26 14.32
C GLY A 92 13.24 4.36 15.00
N LYS A 93 14.32 4.58 14.24
CA LYS A 93 15.66 4.94 14.76
C LYS A 93 15.91 6.42 14.57
#